data_AF-A0A6B2GJV7-F1
#
_entry.id   AF-A0A6B2GJV7-F1
#
_cell.length_a   1.000
_cell.length_b   1.000
_cell.length_c   1.000
_cell.angle_alpha   90.00
_cell.angle_beta   90.00
_cell.angle_gamma   90.00
#
_symmetry.space_group_name_H-M   'P 1'
#
loop_
_entity.id
_entity.type
_entity.pdbx_description
1 polymer ?
#
loop_
_entity_poly.entity_id
_entity_poly.type
_entity_poly.pdbx_seq_one_letter_code
_entity_poly.pdbx_strand_id
1 'polypeptide(L)' 'QTIATQLGIKTDERTNYKAINYQTNIPNIFTAGDMHRGQSLVVWAISEGREAARTVDQFLMGTSNLPTKGDGDILSA' A
#
# COMPACT_ATOMS: atom_id res chain seq x y z
N GLN A 1 -15.20 4.79 -16.84
CA GLN A 1 -14.75 5.48 -15.60
C GLN A 1 -13.91 4.50 -14.81
N THR A 2 -12.84 4.94 -14.16
CA THR A 2 -11.99 4.04 -13.34
C THR A 2 -12.59 3.91 -11.93
N ILE A 3 -12.22 2.83 -11.22
CA ILE A 3 -12.59 2.62 -9.82
C ILE A 3 -12.10 3.80 -8.95
N ALA A 4 -10.90 4.35 -9.23
CA ALA A 4 -10.41 5.54 -8.56
C ALA A 4 -11.37 6.73 -8.68
N THR A 5 -11.89 7.01 -9.89
CA THR A 5 -12.84 8.11 -10.10
C THR A 5 -14.16 7.85 -9.38
N GLN A 6 -14.64 6.60 -9.38
CA GLN A 6 -15.90 6.24 -8.73
C GLN A 6 -15.81 6.36 -7.20
N LEU A 7 -14.66 6.02 -6.63
CA LEU A 7 -14.42 6.09 -5.18
C LEU A 7 -13.95 7.49 -4.73
N GLY A 8 -13.44 8.34 -5.63
CA GLY A 8 -12.86 9.63 -5.28
C GLY A 8 -11.43 9.53 -4.75
N ILE A 9 -10.69 8.51 -5.17
CA ILE A 9 -9.28 8.31 -4.82
C ILE A 9 -8.42 9.33 -5.59
N LYS A 10 -7.57 10.05 -4.88
CA LYS A 10 -6.61 11.00 -5.47
C LYS A 10 -5.47 10.23 -6.12
N THR A 11 -5.09 10.64 -7.33
CA THR A 11 -3.92 10.11 -8.02
C THR A 11 -2.78 11.14 -8.04
N ASP A 12 -1.56 10.67 -8.29
CA ASP A 12 -0.41 11.52 -8.59
C ASP A 12 -0.38 11.93 -10.08
N GLU A 13 0.64 12.69 -10.48
CA GLU A 13 0.86 13.15 -11.85
C GLU A 13 1.10 12.00 -12.85
N ARG A 14 1.47 10.81 -12.34
CA ARG A 14 1.72 9.59 -13.12
C ARG A 14 0.52 8.64 -13.10
N THR A 15 -0.63 9.10 -12.59
CA THR A 15 -1.89 8.35 -12.45
C THR A 15 -1.88 7.20 -11.43
N ASN A 16 -0.83 7.09 -10.60
CA ASN A 16 -0.80 6.14 -9.49
C ASN A 16 -1.68 6.64 -8.34
N TYR A 17 -2.17 5.73 -7.51
CA TYR A 17 -3.03 6.06 -6.39
C TYR A 17 -2.17 6.66 -5.28
N LYS A 18 -2.46 7.90 -4.90
CA LYS A 18 -1.69 8.61 -3.88
C LYS A 18 -2.02 8.02 -2.50
N ALA A 19 -0.99 7.60 -1.78
CA ALA A 19 -1.13 7.04 -0.44
C ALA A 19 0.00 7.46 0.49
N ILE A 20 -0.27 7.42 1.80
CA ILE A 20 0.70 7.57 2.89
C ILE A 20 0.61 6.30 3.70
N ASN A 21 1.75 5.59 3.88
CA ASN A 21 1.77 4.26 4.48
C ASN A 21 0.72 3.32 3.85
N TYR A 22 0.66 3.26 2.52
CA TYR A 22 -0.30 2.45 1.76
C TYR A 22 -1.77 2.86 1.89
N GLN A 23 -2.12 3.79 2.77
CA GLN A 23 -3.49 4.29 2.92
C GLN A 23 -3.75 5.47 1.99
N THR A 24 -4.82 5.38 1.19
CA THR A 24 -5.23 6.46 0.29
C THR A 24 -5.82 7.64 1.06
N ASN A 25 -6.28 8.67 0.34
CA ASN A 25 -7.02 9.78 0.96
C ASN A 25 -8.37 9.36 1.57
N ILE A 26 -8.85 8.14 1.32
CA ILE A 26 -10.11 7.64 1.84
C ILE A 26 -9.81 6.62 2.94
N PRO A 27 -10.33 6.82 4.16
CA PRO A 27 -10.20 5.83 5.23
C PRO A 27 -10.69 4.45 4.79
N ASN A 28 -10.01 3.39 5.25
CA ASN A 28 -10.27 1.99 4.89
C ASN A 28 -9.92 1.57 3.45
N ILE A 29 -9.40 2.48 2.61
CA ILE A 29 -8.95 2.15 1.26
C ILE A 29 -7.43 2.25 1.20
N PHE A 30 -6.80 1.13 0.83
CA PHE A 30 -5.35 0.99 0.75
C PHE A 30 -4.92 0.60 -0.67
N THR A 31 -3.67 0.88 -1.01
CA THR A 31 -3.05 0.59 -2.31
C THR A 31 -1.62 0.12 -2.13
N ALA A 32 -1.16 -0.78 -3.01
CA ALA A 32 0.19 -1.34 -3.00
C ALA A 32 0.58 -1.80 -4.41
N GLY A 33 1.87 -2.06 -4.63
CA GLY A 33 2.38 -2.57 -5.91
C GLY A 33 2.24 -1.54 -7.02
N ASP A 34 1.98 -2.01 -8.24
CA ASP A 34 1.96 -1.14 -9.42
C ASP A 34 0.92 -0.02 -9.35
N MET A 35 -0.18 -0.20 -8.62
CA MET A 35 -1.18 0.87 -8.42
C MET A 35 -0.68 2.00 -7.53
N HIS A 36 0.27 1.74 -6.64
CA HIS A 36 0.85 2.71 -5.72
C HIS A 36 2.15 3.32 -6.28
N ARG A 37 3.02 2.46 -6.80
CA ARG A 37 4.39 2.80 -7.20
C ARG A 37 4.54 3.09 -8.71
N GLY A 38 3.61 2.60 -9.52
CA GLY A 38 3.74 2.47 -10.97
C GLY A 38 4.51 1.20 -11.36
N GLN A 39 4.66 0.99 -12.67
CA GLN A 39 5.26 -0.20 -13.28
C GLN A 39 6.51 -0.70 -12.54
N SER A 40 6.49 -1.96 -12.10
CA SER A 40 7.47 -2.52 -11.17
C SER A 40 7.85 -3.96 -11.46
N LEU A 41 8.86 -4.44 -10.72
CA LEU A 41 9.16 -5.85 -10.58
C LEU A 41 8.15 -6.52 -9.64
N VAL A 42 7.86 -7.80 -9.89
CA VAL A 42 6.97 -8.62 -9.05
C VAL A 42 7.41 -8.65 -7.58
N VAL A 43 8.73 -8.68 -7.32
CA VAL A 43 9.27 -8.67 -5.95
C VAL A 43 8.85 -7.43 -5.16
N TRP A 44 8.75 -6.27 -5.82
CA TRP A 44 8.28 -5.05 -5.17
C TRP A 44 6.79 -5.10 -4.85
N ALA A 45 5.97 -5.67 -5.74
CA ALA A 45 4.55 -5.85 -5.47
C ALA A 45 4.33 -6.77 -4.26
N ILE A 46 5.10 -7.86 -4.14
CA ILE A 46 5.08 -8.76 -2.97
C ILE A 46 5.52 -7.99 -1.71
N SER A 47 6.61 -7.24 -1.83
CA SER A 47 7.22 -6.48 -0.74
C SER A 47 6.26 -5.41 -0.20
N GLU A 48 5.63 -4.62 -1.06
CA GLU A 48 4.63 -3.61 -0.68
C GLU A 48 3.32 -4.23 -0.21
N GLY A 49 2.87 -5.33 -0.81
CA GLY A 49 1.66 -6.02 -0.36
C GLY A 49 1.74 -6.47 1.10
N ARG A 50 2.93 -6.88 1.56
CA ARG A 50 3.16 -7.29 2.95
C ARG A 50 3.17 -6.11 3.92
N GLU A 51 3.77 -4.99 3.54
CA GLU A 51 3.72 -3.77 4.36
C GLU A 51 2.32 -3.14 4.38
N ALA A 52 1.59 -3.21 3.26
CA ALA A 52 0.19 -2.79 3.22
C ALA A 52 -0.68 -3.66 4.14
N ALA A 53 -0.48 -4.98 4.16
CA ALA A 53 -1.18 -5.87 5.09
C ALA A 53 -0.89 -5.51 6.56
N ARG A 54 0.37 -5.23 6.91
CA ARG A 54 0.74 -4.75 8.25
C ARG A 54 0.07 -3.43 8.58
N THR A 55 0.03 -2.49 7.64
CA THR A 55 -0.60 -1.18 7.86
C THR A 55 -2.11 -1.30 8.04
N VAL A 56 -2.77 -2.16 7.26
CA VAL A 56 -4.19 -2.49 7.42
C VAL A 56 -4.46 -3.10 8.80
N ASP A 57 -3.63 -4.05 9.23
CA ASP A 57 -3.74 -4.67 10.55
C ASP A 57 -3.57 -3.65 11.68
N GLN A 58 -2.54 -2.80 11.60
CA GLN A 58 -2.35 -1.69 12.56
C GLN A 58 -3.52 -0.71 12.57
N PHE A 59 -4.08 -0.40 11.40
CA PHE A 59 -5.22 0.52 11.30
C PHE A 59 -6.48 -0.05 11.95
N LEU A 60 -6.73 -1.35 11.80
CA LEU A 60 -7.91 -2.02 12.36
C LEU A 60 -7.75 -2.39 13.85
N MET A 61 -6.55 -2.84 14.24
CA MET A 61 -6.28 -3.44 15.56
C MET A 61 -5.50 -2.51 16.51
N GLY A 62 -4.97 -1.40 16.00
CA GLY A 62 -4.09 -0.47 16.74
C GLY A 62 -2.62 -0.91 16.84
N THR A 63 -2.34 -2.20 16.69
CA THR A 63 -0.98 -2.78 16.65
C THR A 63 -0.96 -3.95 15.67
N SER A 64 0.23 -4.41 15.25
CA SER A 64 0.37 -5.56 14.36
C SER A 64 1.57 -6.42 14.70
N ASN A 65 1.35 -7.74 14.67
CA ASN A 65 2.38 -8.77 14.80
C ASN A 65 2.90 -9.26 13.43
N LEU A 66 2.41 -8.69 12.33
CA LEU A 66 2.89 -9.05 10.99
C LEU A 66 4.32 -8.56 10.77
N PRO A 67 5.21 -9.32 10.12
CA PRO A 67 6.58 -8.87 9.90
C PRO A 67 6.65 -7.56 9.07
N THR A 68 7.67 -6.73 9.30
CA THR A 68 7.96 -5.49 8.53
C THR A 68 9.39 -5.48 8.00
N LYS A 69 9.67 -4.72 6.95
CA LYS A 69 11.02 -4.50 6.43
C LYS A 69 11.94 -3.93 7.51
N GLY A 70 13.20 -4.38 7.54
CA GLY A 70 14.21 -3.89 8.49
C GLY A 70 14.40 -4.89 9.64
N ASP A 71 14.11 -4.46 10.87
CA ASP A 71 14.29 -5.30 12.07
C ASP A 71 13.26 -6.44 12.19
N GLY A 72 12.26 -6.48 11.30
CA GLY A 72 11.34 -7.60 11.17
C GLY A 72 11.84 -8.61 10.14
N ASP A 73 11.42 -9.86 10.27
CA ASP A 73 11.93 -11.09 9.60
C ASP A 73 11.89 -11.14 8.05
N ILE A 74 11.95 -10.01 7.37
CA ILE A 74 11.83 -9.85 5.93
C ILE A 74 13.11 -9.20 5.42
N LEU A 75 13.78 -9.92 4.53
CA LEU A 75 14.91 -9.35 3.80
C LEU A 75 14.46 -8.10 3.04
N SER A 76 15.07 -6.96 3.35
CA SER A 76 14.98 -5.77 2.51
C SER A 76 15.73 -6.04 1.21
N ALA A 77 15.04 -5.92 0.08
CA ALA A 77 15.64 -6.00 -1.24
C ALA A 77 16.50 -4.77 -1.54
#